data_AF-A0A2V1K9X2-F1
#
_entry.id   AF-A0A2V1K9X2-F1
#
_cell.length_a   1.000
_cell.length_b   1.000
_cell.length_c   1.000
_cell.angle_alpha   90.00
_cell.angle_beta   90.00
_cell.angle_gamma   90.00
#
_symmetry.space_group_name_H-M   'P 1'
#
loop_
_entity.id
_entity.type
_entity.pdbx_description
1 polymer ?
#
loop_
_entity_poly.entity_id
_entity_poly.type
_entity_poly.pdbx_seq_one_letter_code
_entity_poly.pdbx_strand_id
1 'polypeptide(L)' 'MTVPMPLIEDIRSLDRDGTSGREIARRLGVSRDTVAKYVAIDDFSPQVPVKACRTRRWSPSPGQALG' A
#
# COMPACT_ATOMS: atom_id res chain seq x y z
N MET A 1 -15.44 -4.86 -16.46
CA MET A 1 -14.87 -5.86 -15.52
C MET A 1 -14.19 -5.14 -14.37
N THR A 2 -14.55 -5.45 -13.14
CA THR A 2 -13.80 -5.01 -11.95
C THR A 2 -12.61 -5.94 -11.79
N VAL A 3 -11.40 -5.38 -11.84
CA VAL A 3 -10.20 -6.14 -11.52
C VAL A 3 -10.15 -6.26 -10.00
N PRO A 4 -10.20 -7.46 -9.41
CA PRO A 4 -10.10 -7.60 -7.97
C PRO A 4 -8.69 -7.16 -7.53
N MET A 5 -8.61 -6.36 -6.46
CA MET A 5 -7.36 -5.94 -5.80
C MET A 5 -6.26 -7.01 -5.70
N PRO A 6 -6.52 -8.31 -5.42
CA PRO A 6 -5.48 -9.35 -5.41
C PRO A 6 -4.65 -9.41 -6.69
N LEU A 7 -5.25 -9.18 -7.87
CA LEU A 7 -4.53 -9.28 -9.14
C LEU A 7 -3.33 -8.31 -9.20
N ILE A 8 -3.49 -7.09 -8.70
CA ILE A 8 -2.47 -6.05 -8.78
C ILE A 8 -1.30 -6.40 -7.84
N GLU A 9 -1.61 -6.94 -6.65
CA GLU A 9 -0.61 -7.41 -5.69
C GLU A 9 0.14 -8.64 -6.20
N ASP A 10 -0.55 -9.57 -6.88
CA ASP A 10 0.05 -10.74 -7.53
C ASP A 10 1.00 -10.32 -8.66
N ILE A 11 0.60 -9.37 -9.52
CA ILE A 11 1.46 -8.84 -10.60
C ILE A 11 2.77 -8.30 -10.02
N ARG A 12 2.70 -7.50 -8.96
CA ARG A 12 3.88 -6.89 -8.34
C ARG A 12 4.77 -7.87 -7.59
N SER A 13 4.16 -8.83 -6.90
CA SER A 13 4.92 -9.85 -6.18
C SER A 13 5.75 -10.69 -7.15
N LEU A 14 5.14 -11.06 -8.30
CA LEU A 14 5.83 -11.78 -9.36
C LEU A 14 6.90 -10.93 -10.07
N ASP A 15 6.64 -9.65 -10.30
CA ASP A 15 7.62 -8.72 -10.88
C ASP A 15 8.85 -8.54 -9.97
N ARG A 16 8.65 -8.35 -8.66
CA ARG A 16 9.74 -8.29 -7.66
C ARG A 16 10.54 -9.58 -7.55
N ASP A 17 9.91 -10.73 -7.80
CA ASP A 17 10.56 -12.04 -7.88
C ASP A 17 11.41 -12.18 -9.18
N GLY A 18 11.32 -11.21 -10.09
CA GLY A 18 12.03 -11.21 -11.38
C GLY A 18 11.27 -11.97 -12.47
N THR A 19 9.99 -12.27 -12.26
CA THR A 19 9.15 -12.92 -13.27
C THR A 19 8.91 -11.96 -14.44
N SER A 20 9.18 -12.41 -15.68
CA SER A 20 8.92 -11.59 -16.86
C SER A 20 7.43 -11.26 -16.99
N GLY A 21 7.08 -10.02 -17.37
CA GLY A 21 5.68 -9.60 -17.52
C GLY A 21 4.84 -10.45 -18.50
N ARG A 22 5.47 -11.19 -19.43
CA ARG A 22 4.78 -12.20 -20.27
C ARG A 22 4.35 -13.44 -19.48
N GLU A 23 5.18 -13.88 -18.55
CA GLU A 23 4.88 -15.02 -17.68
C GLU A 23 3.84 -14.64 -16.60
N ILE A 24 3.94 -13.42 -16.06
CA ILE A 24 2.93 -12.86 -15.16
C ILE A 24 1.55 -12.84 -15.83
N ALA A 25 1.47 -12.35 -17.07
CA ALA A 25 0.25 -12.34 -17.87
C ALA A 25 -0.36 -13.73 -18.05
N ARG A 26 0.48 -14.74 -18.32
CA ARG A 26 0.03 -16.14 -18.46
C ARG A 26 -0.46 -16.74 -17.15
N ARG A 27 0.28 -16.54 -16.05
CA ARG A 27 -0.09 -17.03 -14.72
C ARG A 27 -1.41 -16.46 -14.22
N LEU A 28 -1.66 -15.17 -14.48
CA LEU A 28 -2.83 -14.46 -13.99
C LEU A 28 -4.00 -14.40 -14.98
N GLY A 29 -3.80 -14.88 -16.21
CA GLY A 29 -4.83 -14.87 -17.25
C GLY A 29 -5.19 -13.45 -17.73
N VAL A 30 -4.24 -12.53 -17.71
CA VAL A 30 -4.47 -11.11 -18.06
C VAL A 30 -3.61 -10.66 -19.23
N SER A 31 -4.01 -9.55 -19.85
CA SER A 31 -3.27 -8.98 -20.98
C SER A 31 -1.92 -8.43 -20.54
N ARG A 32 -0.93 -8.51 -21.44
CA ARG A 32 0.39 -7.92 -21.24
C ARG A 32 0.32 -6.42 -20.94
N ASP A 33 -0.61 -5.71 -21.57
CA ASP A 33 -0.84 -4.27 -21.36
C ASP A 33 -1.31 -3.97 -19.93
N THR A 34 -2.10 -4.88 -19.34
CA THR A 34 -2.52 -4.80 -17.94
C THR A 34 -1.32 -4.92 -17.01
N VAL A 35 -0.45 -5.91 -17.26
CA VAL A 35 0.80 -6.09 -16.49
C VAL A 35 1.69 -4.86 -16.62
N ALA A 36 1.94 -4.38 -17.84
CA ALA A 36 2.78 -3.21 -18.10
C ALA A 36 2.25 -1.94 -17.40
N LYS A 37 0.92 -1.74 -17.41
CA LYS A 37 0.28 -0.64 -16.70
C LYS A 37 0.54 -0.69 -15.20
N TYR A 38 0.43 -1.86 -14.57
CA TYR A 38 0.55 -1.97 -13.11
C TYR A 38 1.99 -2.07 -12.60
N VAL A 39 2.91 -2.61 -13.41
CA VAL A 39 4.36 -2.56 -13.13
C VAL A 39 4.89 -1.13 -13.27
N ALA A 40 4.41 -0.36 -14.25
CA ALA A 40 4.84 1.03 -14.43
C ALA A 40 4.31 1.99 -13.33
N ILE A 41 3.25 1.61 -12.61
CA ILE A 41 2.76 2.39 -11.48
C ILE A 41 3.42 1.87 -10.19
N ASP A 42 4.62 2.41 -9.91
CA ASP A 42 5.46 2.06 -8.76
C ASP A 42 4.87 2.57 -7.43
N ASP A 43 4.15 3.70 -7.44
CA ASP A 43 3.68 4.39 -6.23
C ASP A 43 2.27 3.95 -5.80
N PHE A 44 2.17 2.77 -5.21
CA PHE A 44 1.06 2.46 -4.28
C PHE A 44 1.62 1.76 -3.05
N SER A 45 2.67 2.33 -2.46
CA SER A 45 2.95 2.05 -1.06
C SER A 45 1.63 2.23 -0.32
N PRO A 46 1.16 1.25 0.49
CA PRO A 46 0.04 1.54 1.37
C PRO A 46 0.51 2.73 2.18
N GLN A 47 -0.02 3.92 1.90
CA GLN A 47 0.18 5.07 2.74
C GLN A 47 -0.35 4.60 4.07
N VAL A 48 0.57 4.20 4.95
CA VAL A 48 0.23 3.83 6.31
C VAL A 48 -0.62 5.01 6.76
N PRO A 49 -1.89 4.81 7.17
CA PRO A 49 -2.64 5.90 7.73
C PRO A 49 -1.75 6.35 8.87
N VAL A 50 -1.09 7.49 8.71
CA VAL A 50 -0.20 8.04 9.72
C VAL A 50 -1.11 8.09 10.92
N LYS A 51 -0.90 7.17 11.86
CA LYS A 51 -1.69 7.13 13.07
C LYS A 51 -1.31 8.45 13.69
N ALA A 52 -2.17 9.46 13.51
CA ALA A 52 -2.04 10.72 14.18
C ALA A 52 -1.98 10.31 15.63
N CYS A 53 -0.76 10.28 16.17
CA CYS A 53 -0.54 10.13 17.58
C CYS A 53 -1.16 11.39 18.13
N ARG A 54 -2.46 11.29 18.43
CA ARG A 54 -3.16 12.26 19.25
C ARG A 54 -2.38 12.20 20.54
N THR A 55 -1.42 13.10 20.67
CA THR A 55 -0.91 13.56 21.94
C THR A 55 -2.10 14.15 22.69
N ARG A 56 -2.89 13.25 23.24
CA ARG A 56 -3.84 13.51 24.30
C ARG A 56 -3.22 12.90 25.56
N ARG A 57 -1.98 13.31 25.86
CA ARG A 57 -1.52 13.33 27.25
C ARG A 57 -2.01 14.63 27.86
N TRP A 58 -3.34 14.69 27.95
CA TRP A 58 -4.01 15.45 28.98
C TRP A 58 -3.53 14.88 30.31
N SER A 59 -2.88 15.72 31.11
CA SER A 59 -2.69 15.49 32.54
C SER A 59 -3.38 16.65 33.26
N PRO A 60 -4.40 16.40 34.11
CA PRO A 60 -5.00 17.44 34.94
C PRO A 60 -4.22 17.66 36.25
N SER A 61 -4.10 18.94 36.62
CA SER A 61 -4.21 19.62 37.95
C SER A 61 -3.74 18.90 39.23
N PRO A 62 -3.16 19.58 40.26
CA PRO A 62 -3.82 20.69 40.97
C PRO A 62 -2.89 21.78 41.56
N GLY A 63 -3.48 22.87 42.03
CA GLY A 63 -2.79 24.07 42.47
C GLY A 63 -1.80 23.90 43.63
N GLN A 64 -0.78 24.76 43.62
CA GLN A 64 -0.05 25.27 44.78
C GLN A 64 0.36 26.69 44.36
N ALA A 65 -0.31 27.72 44.87
CA ALA A 65 -0.11 28.34 46.18
C ALA A 65 0.73 29.62 46.02
N LEU A 66 0.03 30.72 46.28
CA LEU A 66 0.49 32.05 46.71
C LEU A 66 1.97 32.16 47.12
N GLY A 67 2.62 33.20 46.60
CA GLY A 67 3.91 33.74 47.05
C GLY A 67 4.16 35.07 46.39
#